data_AF-A0A6J4VAQ2-F1
#
_entry.id   AF-A0A6J4VAQ2-F1
#
_cell.length_a   1.000
_cell.length_b   1.000
_cell.length_c   1.000
_cell.angle_alpha   90.00
_cell.angle_beta   90.00
_cell.angle_gamma   90.00
#
_symmetry.space_group_name_H-M   'P 1'
#
loop_
_entity.id
_entity.type
_entity.pdbx_description
1 polymer ?
#
loop_
_entity_poly.entity_id
_entity_poly.type
_entity_poly.pdbx_seq_one_letter_code
_entity_poly.pdbx_strand_id
1 'polypeptide(L)'
;MRPHLALVNQPVEDRALFAAPRRSSSLLVLPLALAIVMVFVTWPHDRQTRLGPANLGLGAGPVSAAGPQTIANQRPLFVTPTVADSRPAANKGDGAPAPVSRSGDPFDVRGAPTVDAPTIKRILRSYGSPAVDAADAMYALGVQYGIDPAFCLAFFIHESTAGTAGVARVTKSVGNIRTTPGYRDYQGYRHYDSWEQGIDDWYQLISDLYIGAWGLTTVDAIIPVYAPSSDGNNPTGYVATVKKLVGGWRA
;
A
#
# COMPACT_ATOMS: atom_id res chain seq x y z
N MET A 1 77.18 6.71 42.27
CA MET A 1 76.31 7.27 41.20
C MET A 1 76.35 6.32 40.01
N ARG A 2 75.16 5.85 39.58
CA ARG A 2 74.87 5.13 38.32
C ARG A 2 74.90 6.12 37.12
N PRO A 3 74.75 5.70 35.84
CA PRO A 3 74.83 4.36 35.25
C PRO A 3 75.66 4.26 33.94
N HIS A 4 75.84 3.03 33.48
CA HIS A 4 76.53 2.60 32.27
C HIS A 4 75.52 2.08 31.23
N LEU A 5 75.73 2.51 29.98
CA LEU A 5 75.43 1.95 28.65
C LEU A 5 74.09 1.26 28.28
N ALA A 6 73.63 1.67 27.10
CA ALA A 6 72.69 0.99 26.21
C ALA A 6 73.41 0.03 25.24
N LEU A 7 72.72 -1.04 24.82
CA LEU A 7 72.62 -1.49 23.40
C LEU A 7 71.62 -2.67 23.25
N VAL A 8 70.63 -2.50 22.36
CA VAL A 8 70.19 -3.37 21.23
C VAL A 8 70.60 -4.87 21.30
N ASN A 9 69.76 -5.92 21.15
CA ASN A 9 68.81 -6.27 20.08
C ASN A 9 67.88 -7.46 20.49
N GLN A 10 66.77 -7.62 19.75
CA GLN A 10 65.64 -8.61 19.74
C GLN A 10 66.06 -10.12 19.86
N PRO A 11 65.19 -11.15 20.18
CA PRO A 11 63.80 -11.34 19.71
C PRO A 11 62.80 -12.03 20.69
N VAL A 12 61.50 -12.04 20.36
CA VAL A 12 60.54 -12.97 20.98
C VAL A 12 59.68 -13.61 19.90
N GLU A 13 59.97 -14.89 19.64
CA GLU A 13 59.08 -15.83 18.98
C GLU A 13 58.13 -16.49 20.01
N ASP A 14 56.99 -16.90 19.48
CA ASP A 14 56.12 -17.99 19.92
C ASP A 14 55.28 -17.90 21.21
N ARG A 15 53.98 -17.64 21.00
CA ARG A 15 52.90 -18.26 21.78
C ARG A 15 51.74 -18.72 20.88
N ALA A 16 51.83 -20.00 20.54
CA ALA A 16 50.79 -21.01 20.40
C ALA A 16 49.29 -20.59 20.50
N LEU A 17 48.57 -20.95 19.42
CA LEU A 17 47.42 -21.87 19.40
C LEU A 17 46.27 -21.63 20.40
N PHE A 18 45.12 -21.17 19.90
CA PHE A 18 43.86 -21.94 19.82
C PHE A 18 42.78 -21.04 19.20
N ALA A 19 42.52 -21.24 17.91
CA ALA A 19 41.36 -20.67 17.23
C ALA A 19 40.09 -21.41 17.68
N ALA A 20 39.26 -20.77 18.49
CA ALA A 20 37.90 -21.23 18.75
C ALA A 20 36.99 -20.77 17.60
N PRO A 21 36.12 -21.64 17.04
CA PRO A 21 35.11 -21.19 16.10
C PRO A 21 34.10 -20.33 16.87
N ARG A 22 33.99 -19.05 16.51
CA ARG A 22 32.86 -18.22 16.92
C ARG A 22 31.60 -18.88 16.37
N ARG A 23 30.89 -19.62 17.23
CA ARG A 23 29.50 -20.01 16.98
C ARG A 23 28.73 -18.71 16.80
N SER A 24 28.41 -18.40 15.54
CA SER A 24 27.40 -17.41 15.19
C SER A 24 26.08 -17.94 15.73
N SER A 25 25.76 -17.59 16.97
CA SER A 25 24.41 -17.72 17.49
C SER A 25 23.55 -16.79 16.66
N SER A 26 22.98 -17.33 15.58
CA SER A 26 21.86 -16.75 14.87
C SER A 26 20.73 -16.67 15.87
N LEU A 27 20.65 -15.57 16.61
CA LEU A 27 19.44 -15.17 17.32
C LEU A 27 18.43 -14.86 16.23
N LEU A 28 17.63 -15.87 15.94
CA LEU A 28 16.41 -15.79 15.18
C LEU A 28 15.50 -14.84 15.96
N VAL A 29 15.59 -13.54 15.68
CA VAL A 29 14.62 -12.56 16.14
C VAL A 29 13.36 -12.86 15.35
N LEU A 30 12.50 -13.72 15.90
CA LEU A 30 11.10 -13.78 15.53
C LEU A 30 10.51 -12.39 15.85
N PRO A 31 10.09 -11.58 14.87
CA PRO A 31 9.28 -10.43 15.19
C PRO A 31 7.94 -10.95 15.73
N LEU A 32 7.69 -10.60 16.99
CA LEU A 32 6.48 -10.82 17.74
C LEU A 32 5.29 -10.25 16.96
N ALA A 33 4.56 -11.11 16.26
CA ALA A 33 3.36 -10.77 15.52
C ALA A 33 2.20 -10.47 16.47
N LEU A 34 2.01 -9.21 16.86
CA LEU A 34 0.85 -8.83 17.68
C LEU A 34 0.49 -7.35 17.54
N ALA A 35 -0.10 -6.98 16.41
CA ALA A 35 -0.91 -5.75 16.34
C ALA A 35 -2.13 -5.82 15.42
N ILE A 36 -2.21 -6.76 14.46
CA ILE A 36 -3.38 -6.84 13.55
C ILE A 36 -3.91 -8.29 13.40
N VAL A 37 -3.90 -9.06 14.48
CA VAL A 37 -4.52 -10.41 14.48
C VAL A 37 -5.93 -10.39 15.08
N MET A 38 -6.31 -9.38 15.86
CA MET A 38 -7.45 -9.49 16.77
C MET A 38 -8.77 -8.80 16.36
N VAL A 39 -8.97 -8.46 15.07
CA VAL A 39 -10.26 -7.87 14.62
C VAL A 39 -10.91 -8.60 13.43
N PHE A 40 -10.22 -9.52 12.75
CA PHE A 40 -10.74 -10.08 11.49
C PHE A 40 -11.62 -11.34 11.60
N VAL A 41 -11.99 -11.79 12.81
CA VAL A 41 -12.80 -13.02 12.99
C VAL A 41 -14.27 -12.84 12.57
N THR A 42 -14.75 -11.62 12.33
CA THR A 42 -16.17 -11.37 11.98
C THR A 42 -16.38 -10.55 10.71
N TRP A 43 -15.35 -10.30 9.90
CA TRP A 43 -15.50 -9.49 8.67
C TRP A 43 -15.95 -10.36 7.48
N PRO A 44 -17.15 -10.15 6.89
CA PRO A 44 -17.57 -10.93 5.73
C PRO A 44 -16.74 -10.56 4.49
N HIS A 45 -16.18 -11.57 3.83
CA HIS A 45 -15.32 -11.45 2.63
C HIS A 45 -16.10 -11.13 1.33
N ASP A 46 -17.41 -10.97 1.38
CA ASP A 46 -18.27 -10.86 0.18
C ASP A 46 -18.45 -9.42 -0.33
N ARG A 47 -17.36 -8.68 -0.55
CA ARG A 47 -17.41 -7.36 -1.22
C ARG A 47 -16.44 -7.14 -2.39
N GLN A 48 -15.79 -8.19 -2.89
CA GLN A 48 -15.06 -8.14 -4.17
C GLN A 48 -15.97 -8.04 -5.42
N THR A 49 -17.30 -8.00 -5.25
CA THR A 49 -18.28 -7.92 -6.35
C THR A 49 -18.77 -6.50 -6.64
N ARG A 50 -18.17 -5.43 -6.09
CA ARG A 50 -18.60 -4.03 -6.31
C ARG A 50 -18.15 -3.41 -7.65
N LEU A 51 -18.13 -4.21 -8.72
CA LEU A 51 -18.23 -3.69 -10.09
C LEU A 51 -19.17 -4.61 -10.89
N GLY A 52 -20.47 -4.38 -10.75
CA GLY A 52 -21.52 -4.93 -11.60
C GLY A 52 -22.49 -3.80 -12.00
N PRO A 53 -22.90 -3.68 -13.28
CA PRO A 53 -23.66 -2.54 -13.75
C PRO A 53 -25.12 -2.62 -13.27
N ALA A 54 -25.60 -1.58 -12.60
CA ALA A 54 -27.03 -1.35 -12.46
C ALA A 54 -27.58 -0.83 -13.79
N ASN A 55 -28.27 -1.69 -14.53
CA ASN A 55 -29.30 -1.27 -15.47
C ASN A 55 -30.52 -2.19 -15.30
N LEU A 56 -31.60 -1.57 -14.85
CA LEU A 56 -32.92 -2.16 -14.67
C LEU A 56 -33.61 -2.32 -16.03
N GLY A 57 -34.26 -3.47 -16.23
CA GLY A 57 -35.60 -3.48 -16.83
C GLY A 57 -35.80 -4.24 -18.14
N LEU A 58 -36.44 -5.41 -17.97
CA LEU A 58 -37.57 -5.95 -18.76
C LEU A 58 -37.28 -6.72 -20.07
N GLY A 59 -37.70 -8.00 -20.07
CA GLY A 59 -38.00 -8.75 -21.30
C GLY A 59 -38.01 -10.26 -21.11
N ALA A 60 -39.20 -10.84 -20.98
CA ALA A 60 -39.48 -12.23 -20.62
C ALA A 60 -39.23 -13.28 -21.72
N GLY A 61 -38.99 -14.53 -21.31
CA GLY A 61 -39.57 -15.73 -21.94
C GLY A 61 -38.62 -16.90 -22.25
N PRO A 62 -39.07 -18.18 -22.15
CA PRO A 62 -38.24 -19.31 -21.70
C PRO A 62 -38.03 -20.44 -22.74
N VAL A 63 -37.46 -21.55 -22.22
CA VAL A 63 -37.41 -22.98 -22.63
C VAL A 63 -36.13 -23.60 -23.26
N SER A 64 -35.41 -24.31 -22.36
CA SER A 64 -35.13 -25.77 -22.35
C SER A 64 -33.97 -26.38 -23.16
N ALA A 65 -33.02 -27.01 -22.45
CA ALA A 65 -32.68 -28.45 -22.45
C ALA A 65 -31.16 -28.75 -22.23
N ALA A 66 -30.87 -29.89 -21.62
CA ALA A 66 -29.68 -30.25 -20.84
C ALA A 66 -28.47 -30.85 -21.61
N GLY A 67 -27.27 -30.77 -21.01
CA GLY A 67 -26.10 -31.62 -21.32
C GLY A 67 -24.74 -31.02 -20.88
N PRO A 68 -23.74 -31.78 -20.39
CA PRO A 68 -22.87 -31.34 -19.29
C PRO A 68 -21.49 -30.74 -19.66
N GLN A 69 -21.13 -29.72 -18.87
CA GLN A 69 -19.80 -29.26 -18.39
C GLN A 69 -18.55 -29.55 -19.24
N THR A 70 -18.02 -28.52 -19.90
CA THR A 70 -16.56 -28.35 -20.09
C THR A 70 -16.22 -26.85 -20.12
N ILE A 71 -15.18 -26.49 -19.38
CA ILE A 71 -14.69 -25.15 -19.04
C ILE A 71 -14.38 -24.34 -20.32
N ALA A 72 -15.10 -23.25 -20.53
CA ALA A 72 -14.78 -22.25 -21.56
C ALA A 72 -15.28 -20.87 -21.12
N ASN A 73 -14.55 -19.86 -21.58
CA ASN A 73 -14.76 -18.40 -21.48
C ASN A 73 -13.92 -17.73 -20.38
N GLN A 74 -13.08 -16.75 -20.67
CA GLN A 74 -13.37 -15.62 -21.55
C GLN A 74 -12.16 -15.12 -22.37
N ARG A 75 -12.50 -14.71 -23.60
CA ARG A 75 -11.66 -14.15 -24.68
C ARG A 75 -11.46 -12.62 -24.52
N PRO A 76 -10.49 -12.02 -25.24
CA PRO A 76 -10.10 -10.62 -25.09
C PRO A 76 -10.98 -9.69 -25.94
N LEU A 77 -11.34 -8.52 -25.43
CA LEU A 77 -11.88 -7.42 -26.24
C LEU A 77 -11.33 -6.06 -25.74
N PHE A 78 -10.22 -5.63 -26.33
CA PHE A 78 -9.90 -4.20 -26.43
C PHE A 78 -10.53 -3.69 -27.73
N VAL A 79 -11.49 -2.77 -27.62
CA VAL A 79 -11.98 -1.96 -28.74
C VAL A 79 -11.70 -0.51 -28.40
N THR A 80 -10.99 0.17 -29.29
CA THR A 80 -10.64 1.60 -29.23
C THR A 80 -11.88 2.50 -29.27
N PRO A 81 -11.94 3.60 -28.51
CA PRO A 81 -13.00 4.59 -28.68
C PRO A 81 -12.70 5.53 -29.85
N THR A 82 -13.65 5.60 -30.78
CA THR A 82 -13.77 6.61 -31.84
C THR A 82 -14.17 7.95 -31.24
N VAL A 83 -13.50 9.01 -31.67
CA VAL A 83 -13.78 10.42 -31.35
C VAL A 83 -15.13 10.83 -31.94
N ALA A 84 -16.03 11.38 -31.11
CA ALA A 84 -17.19 12.12 -31.58
C ALA A 84 -17.33 13.42 -30.78
N ASP A 85 -17.30 14.50 -31.56
CA ASP A 85 -17.38 15.91 -31.22
C ASP A 85 -18.80 16.30 -30.78
N SER A 86 -18.94 17.17 -29.78
CA SER A 86 -20.14 17.98 -29.50
C SER A 86 -19.86 19.06 -28.44
N ARG A 87 -19.88 20.32 -28.89
CA ARG A 87 -19.83 21.57 -28.10
C ARG A 87 -21.23 21.91 -27.52
N PRO A 88 -21.43 22.97 -26.70
CA PRO A 88 -21.98 22.83 -25.35
C PRO A 88 -23.41 23.40 -25.21
N ALA A 89 -24.23 22.77 -24.39
CA ALA A 89 -25.47 23.38 -23.91
C ALA A 89 -25.26 23.94 -22.50
N ALA A 90 -25.37 25.26 -22.38
CA ALA A 90 -25.50 25.94 -21.11
C ALA A 90 -26.83 25.56 -20.45
N ASN A 91 -26.82 25.18 -19.18
CA ASN A 91 -27.96 25.44 -18.31
C ASN A 91 -27.53 25.65 -16.86
N LYS A 92 -28.07 26.74 -16.31
CA LYS A 92 -27.87 27.28 -14.97
C LYS A 92 -28.92 26.63 -14.06
N GLY A 93 -28.51 26.05 -12.95
CA GLY A 93 -29.41 25.43 -11.99
C GLY A 93 -28.67 25.07 -10.71
N ASP A 94 -29.02 25.77 -9.65
CA ASP A 94 -28.40 25.74 -8.34
C ASP A 94 -28.54 24.37 -7.65
N GLY A 95 -27.40 23.84 -7.22
CA GLY A 95 -27.31 22.58 -6.48
C GLY A 95 -25.89 22.41 -5.97
N ALA A 96 -25.42 23.37 -5.18
CA ALA A 96 -24.11 23.27 -4.53
C ALA A 96 -24.06 21.96 -3.71
N PRO A 97 -23.08 21.07 -3.94
CA PRO A 97 -22.90 19.93 -3.07
C PRO A 97 -22.61 20.45 -1.66
N ALA A 98 -23.23 19.80 -0.66
CA ALA A 98 -23.02 20.11 0.75
C ALA A 98 -21.52 20.25 1.05
N PRO A 99 -21.11 21.24 1.85
CA PRO A 99 -19.70 21.43 2.17
C PRO A 99 -19.22 20.16 2.88
N VAL A 100 -18.38 19.39 2.22
CA VAL A 100 -17.53 18.43 2.90
C VAL A 100 -16.74 19.25 3.93
N SER A 101 -17.08 19.08 5.21
CA SER A 101 -16.32 19.71 6.29
C SER A 101 -14.87 19.34 6.07
N ARG A 102 -14.04 20.31 5.67
CA ARG A 102 -12.60 20.15 5.75
C ARG A 102 -12.32 19.92 7.22
N SER A 103 -11.98 18.69 7.58
CA SER A 103 -11.22 18.43 8.80
C SER A 103 -10.15 19.50 8.89
N GLY A 104 -10.11 20.24 9.99
CA GLY A 104 -9.12 21.31 10.17
C GLY A 104 -7.67 20.80 10.19
N ASP A 105 -7.48 19.47 10.24
CA ASP A 105 -6.17 18.83 10.15
C ASP A 105 -5.71 18.73 8.69
N PRO A 106 -4.57 19.36 8.33
CA PRO A 106 -4.02 19.28 6.97
C PRO A 106 -3.60 17.86 6.58
N PHE A 107 -3.50 16.90 7.50
CA PHE A 107 -3.12 15.52 7.21
C PHE A 107 -4.21 14.51 7.61
N ASP A 108 -5.48 14.93 7.60
CA ASP A 108 -6.60 14.00 7.44
C ASP A 108 -6.51 13.32 6.05
N VAL A 109 -6.64 11.99 6.04
CA VAL A 109 -6.53 11.19 4.82
C VAL A 109 -7.77 11.29 3.95
N ARG A 110 -8.91 11.70 4.53
CA ARG A 110 -10.18 11.84 3.83
C ARG A 110 -10.22 13.12 3.02
N GLY A 111 -11.02 13.10 1.96
CA GLY A 111 -11.35 14.30 1.20
C GLY A 111 -11.12 14.12 -0.30
N ALA A 112 -11.32 15.21 -1.02
CA ALA A 112 -11.10 15.24 -2.46
C ALA A 112 -9.62 15.02 -2.80
N PRO A 113 -9.31 14.41 -3.96
CA PRO A 113 -7.93 14.26 -4.38
C PRO A 113 -7.19 15.59 -4.47
N THR A 114 -5.96 15.59 -3.96
CA THR A 114 -5.04 16.73 -4.13
C THR A 114 -3.96 16.49 -5.17
N VAL A 115 -3.90 15.27 -5.71
CA VAL A 115 -3.08 14.89 -6.87
C VAL A 115 -3.95 14.20 -7.91
N ASP A 116 -3.65 14.42 -9.19
CA ASP A 116 -4.30 13.75 -10.31
C ASP A 116 -3.51 12.51 -10.80
N ALA A 117 -4.14 11.66 -11.61
CA ALA A 117 -3.51 10.44 -12.12
C ALA A 117 -2.23 10.72 -12.94
N PRO A 118 -2.16 11.73 -13.83
CA PRO A 118 -0.91 12.11 -14.49
C PRO A 118 0.22 12.46 -13.50
N THR A 119 -0.08 13.13 -12.40
CA THR A 119 0.90 13.46 -11.36
C THR A 119 1.38 12.22 -10.63
N ILE A 120 0.48 11.34 -10.20
CA ILE A 120 0.83 10.04 -9.61
C ILE A 120 1.74 9.25 -10.56
N LYS A 121 1.37 9.16 -11.85
CA LYS A 121 2.14 8.47 -12.88
C LYS A 121 3.55 9.05 -13.04
N ARG A 122 3.71 10.37 -13.05
CA ARG A 122 5.03 11.03 -13.10
C ARG A 122 5.88 10.71 -11.88
N ILE A 123 5.29 10.73 -10.68
CA ILE A 123 6.00 10.41 -9.44
C ILE A 123 6.43 8.94 -9.45
N LEU A 124 5.54 8.00 -9.77
CA LEU A 124 5.88 6.58 -9.87
C LEU A 124 7.03 6.34 -10.86
N ARG A 125 7.04 7.04 -12.01
CA ARG A 125 8.15 6.98 -12.97
C ARG A 125 9.46 7.47 -12.38
N SER A 126 9.47 8.56 -11.59
CA SER A 126 10.70 9.07 -10.98
C SER A 126 11.31 8.11 -9.95
N TYR A 127 10.52 7.20 -9.39
CA TYR A 127 11.00 6.13 -8.52
C TYR A 127 11.39 4.85 -9.27
N GLY A 128 11.23 4.79 -10.60
CA GLY A 128 11.42 3.55 -11.37
C GLY A 128 10.40 2.47 -10.98
N SER A 129 9.19 2.88 -10.57
CA SER A 129 8.19 1.98 -10.01
C SER A 129 7.68 0.97 -11.06
N PRO A 130 7.51 -0.31 -10.70
CA PRO A 130 6.79 -1.28 -11.53
C PRO A 130 5.27 -1.05 -11.56
N ALA A 131 4.73 -0.11 -10.78
CA ALA A 131 3.29 0.16 -10.67
C ALA A 131 2.83 1.39 -11.48
N VAL A 132 3.66 1.90 -12.40
CA VAL A 132 3.36 3.12 -13.19
C VAL A 132 2.02 3.04 -13.92
N ASP A 133 1.67 1.87 -14.46
CA ASP A 133 0.43 1.67 -15.21
C ASP A 133 -0.81 1.61 -14.29
N ALA A 134 -0.62 1.39 -12.98
CA ALA A 134 -1.69 1.38 -11.98
C ALA A 134 -2.00 2.78 -11.40
N ALA A 135 -1.36 3.84 -11.90
CA ALA A 135 -1.60 5.21 -11.42
C ALA A 135 -3.05 5.67 -11.56
N ASP A 136 -3.71 5.27 -12.66
CA ASP A 136 -5.11 5.62 -12.92
C ASP A 136 -6.05 4.94 -11.90
N ALA A 137 -5.73 3.69 -11.53
CA ALA A 137 -6.46 2.97 -10.47
C ALA A 137 -6.24 3.61 -9.09
N MET A 138 -5.01 4.00 -8.75
CA MET A 138 -4.71 4.70 -7.49
C MET A 138 -5.55 5.97 -7.34
N TYR A 139 -5.64 6.78 -8.41
CA TYR A 139 -6.50 7.96 -8.40
C TYR A 139 -7.99 7.61 -8.27
N ALA A 140 -8.49 6.72 -9.13
CA ALA A 140 -9.91 6.41 -9.21
C ALA A 140 -10.44 5.77 -7.91
N LEU A 141 -9.64 4.88 -7.29
CA LEU A 141 -9.98 4.27 -6.02
C LEU A 141 -9.94 5.30 -4.88
N GLY A 142 -8.97 6.23 -4.87
CA GLY A 142 -8.99 7.34 -3.93
C GLY A 142 -10.29 8.15 -3.98
N VAL A 143 -10.74 8.50 -5.19
CA VAL A 143 -12.06 9.14 -5.38
C VAL A 143 -13.20 8.26 -4.86
N GLN A 144 -13.20 6.98 -5.21
CA GLN A 144 -14.26 6.03 -4.85
C GLN A 144 -14.39 5.86 -3.32
N TYR A 145 -13.28 5.77 -2.60
CA TYR A 145 -13.27 5.61 -1.13
C TYR A 145 -13.33 6.95 -0.39
N GLY A 146 -13.28 8.09 -1.09
CA GLY A 146 -13.24 9.42 -0.46
C GLY A 146 -11.94 9.68 0.33
N ILE A 147 -10.84 9.07 -0.12
CA ILE A 147 -9.50 9.16 0.48
C ILE A 147 -8.57 9.81 -0.55
N ASP A 148 -7.86 10.86 -0.16
CA ASP A 148 -6.96 11.56 -1.06
C ASP A 148 -5.80 10.62 -1.51
N PRO A 149 -5.65 10.35 -2.83
CA PRO A 149 -4.65 9.42 -3.34
C PRO A 149 -3.20 9.84 -3.08
N ALA A 150 -2.95 11.09 -2.69
CA ALA A 150 -1.64 11.48 -2.18
C ALA A 150 -1.20 10.59 -0.99
N PHE A 151 -2.10 10.18 -0.11
CA PHE A 151 -1.72 9.35 1.05
C PHE A 151 -1.39 7.92 0.64
N CYS A 152 -2.15 7.30 -0.27
CA CYS A 152 -1.83 5.96 -0.79
C CYS A 152 -0.44 5.95 -1.44
N LEU A 153 -0.16 6.95 -2.28
CA LEU A 153 1.14 7.11 -2.92
C LEU A 153 2.28 7.32 -1.91
N ALA A 154 2.06 8.12 -0.86
CA ALA A 154 3.06 8.39 0.17
C ALA A 154 3.36 7.15 1.04
N PHE A 155 2.34 6.38 1.42
CA PHE A 155 2.53 5.09 2.08
C PHE A 155 3.33 4.16 1.17
N PHE A 156 2.95 4.02 -0.09
CA PHE A 156 3.65 3.14 -1.03
C PHE A 156 5.14 3.47 -1.20
N ILE A 157 5.46 4.76 -1.27
CA ILE A 157 6.85 5.24 -1.33
C ILE A 157 7.59 4.87 -0.03
N HIS A 158 6.99 5.08 1.14
CA HIS A 158 7.62 4.75 2.42
C HIS A 158 7.83 3.24 2.59
N GLU A 159 6.82 2.44 2.24
CA GLU A 159 6.80 0.99 2.44
C GLU A 159 7.81 0.22 1.59
N SER A 160 8.10 0.72 0.39
CA SER A 160 8.80 -0.10 -0.61
C SER A 160 9.55 0.70 -1.67
N THR A 161 9.75 2.00 -1.47
CA THR A 161 10.32 2.89 -2.51
C THR A 161 9.50 2.75 -3.81
N ALA A 162 8.17 2.85 -3.67
CA ALA A 162 7.20 2.65 -4.75
C ALA A 162 7.33 1.30 -5.46
N GLY A 163 7.47 0.21 -4.70
CA GLY A 163 7.45 -1.17 -5.21
C GLY A 163 8.79 -1.69 -5.71
N THR A 164 9.87 -0.92 -5.59
CA THR A 164 11.21 -1.31 -6.04
C THR A 164 12.02 -2.06 -4.96
N ALA A 165 11.56 -2.03 -3.71
CA ALA A 165 12.22 -2.65 -2.57
C ALA A 165 11.31 -3.63 -1.81
N GLY A 166 11.94 -4.46 -0.98
CA GLY A 166 11.25 -5.36 -0.06
C GLY A 166 10.39 -6.42 -0.73
N VAL A 167 9.33 -6.84 -0.02
CA VAL A 167 8.39 -7.87 -0.46
C VAL A 167 7.43 -7.38 -1.54
N ALA A 168 7.19 -6.06 -1.65
CA ALA A 168 6.30 -5.45 -2.64
C ALA A 168 6.66 -5.81 -4.10
N ARG A 169 7.95 -6.06 -4.38
CA ARG A 169 8.43 -6.56 -5.68
C ARG A 169 7.77 -7.87 -6.12
N VAL A 170 7.33 -8.68 -5.16
CA VAL A 170 6.65 -9.96 -5.40
C VAL A 170 5.17 -9.82 -5.11
N THR A 171 4.81 -9.24 -3.96
CA THR A 171 3.44 -9.24 -3.47
C THR A 171 2.52 -8.30 -4.22
N LYS A 172 3.05 -7.28 -4.90
CA LYS A 172 2.29 -6.16 -5.49
C LYS A 172 1.44 -5.40 -4.46
N SER A 173 1.85 -5.44 -3.18
CA SER A 173 1.20 -4.69 -2.10
C SER A 173 1.76 -3.27 -2.04
N VAL A 174 0.89 -2.26 -2.06
CA VAL A 174 1.32 -0.87 -1.83
C VAL A 174 1.48 -0.54 -0.34
N GLY A 175 0.95 -1.40 0.54
CA GLY A 175 0.97 -1.19 1.98
C GLY A 175 1.77 -2.22 2.79
N ASN A 176 2.35 -3.24 2.15
CA ASN A 176 2.88 -4.44 2.84
C ASN A 176 1.89 -4.97 3.89
N ILE A 177 0.63 -5.15 3.51
CA ILE A 177 -0.44 -5.55 4.42
C ILE A 177 -0.19 -6.99 4.91
N ARG A 178 -0.35 -7.22 6.22
CA ARG A 178 -0.17 -8.55 6.82
C ARG A 178 -1.22 -9.53 6.30
N THR A 179 -0.79 -10.76 6.03
CA THR A 179 -1.67 -11.86 5.65
C THR A 179 -2.75 -12.08 6.69
N THR A 180 -3.98 -12.25 6.20
CA THR A 180 -5.11 -12.76 6.97
C THR A 180 -5.75 -13.90 6.18
N PRO A 181 -6.58 -14.76 6.81
CA PRO A 181 -7.32 -15.79 6.08
C PRO A 181 -8.04 -15.24 4.83
N GLY A 182 -8.05 -16.03 3.76
CA GLY A 182 -8.64 -15.63 2.47
C GLY A 182 -7.67 -14.96 1.49
N TYR A 183 -6.48 -14.55 1.93
CA TYR A 183 -5.43 -14.00 1.06
C TYR A 183 -4.31 -15.01 0.84
N ARG A 184 -3.66 -14.93 -0.33
CA ARG A 184 -2.41 -15.66 -0.56
C ARG A 184 -1.32 -15.08 0.33
N ASP A 185 -0.62 -15.97 1.04
CA ASP A 185 0.51 -15.59 1.87
C ASP A 185 1.82 -15.54 1.07
N TYR A 186 2.60 -14.51 1.31
CA TYR A 186 4.00 -14.46 0.97
C TYR A 186 4.78 -13.88 2.15
N GLN A 187 5.44 -14.75 2.92
CA GLN A 187 6.27 -14.37 4.07
C GLN A 187 5.50 -13.54 5.12
N GLY A 188 4.23 -13.87 5.36
CA GLY A 188 3.37 -13.15 6.30
C GLY A 188 2.73 -11.88 5.74
N TYR A 189 2.83 -11.63 4.43
CA TYR A 189 2.21 -10.51 3.73
C TYR A 189 1.22 -10.98 2.66
N ARG A 190 0.14 -10.23 2.48
CA ARG A 190 -0.85 -10.47 1.41
C ARG A 190 -0.19 -10.34 0.04
N HIS A 191 -0.52 -11.25 -0.87
CA HIS A 191 0.01 -11.29 -2.24
C HIS A 191 -1.11 -11.21 -3.29
N TYR A 192 -1.02 -10.20 -4.16
CA TYR A 192 -2.01 -9.84 -5.17
C TYR A 192 -1.55 -10.19 -6.59
N ASP A 193 -2.49 -10.44 -7.50
CA ASP A 193 -2.18 -10.71 -8.91
C ASP A 193 -1.80 -9.45 -9.69
N SER A 194 -2.24 -8.27 -9.23
CA SER A 194 -1.96 -6.98 -9.85
C SER A 194 -1.72 -5.87 -8.82
N TRP A 195 -1.14 -4.76 -9.26
CA TRP A 195 -0.95 -3.58 -8.40
C TRP A 195 -2.30 -2.94 -8.05
N GLU A 196 -3.25 -2.96 -8.98
CA GLU A 196 -4.61 -2.45 -8.80
C GLU A 196 -5.33 -3.17 -7.66
N GLN A 197 -5.18 -4.50 -7.54
CA GLN A 197 -5.72 -5.27 -6.42
C GLN A 197 -5.08 -4.87 -5.08
N GLY A 198 -3.75 -4.68 -5.06
CA GLY A 198 -3.05 -4.24 -3.86
C GLY A 198 -3.41 -2.82 -3.44
N ILE A 199 -3.69 -1.93 -4.41
CA ILE A 199 -4.15 -0.55 -4.18
C ILE A 199 -5.56 -0.55 -3.61
N ASP A 200 -6.49 -1.31 -4.21
CA ASP A 200 -7.87 -1.43 -3.73
C ASP A 200 -7.91 -1.96 -2.29
N ASP A 201 -7.14 -3.02 -1.99
CA ASP A 201 -7.10 -3.59 -0.64
C ASP A 201 -6.50 -2.62 0.40
N TRP A 202 -5.55 -1.75 -0.01
CA TRP A 202 -5.07 -0.68 0.87
C TRP A 202 -6.15 0.35 1.16
N TYR A 203 -6.86 0.83 0.14
CA TYR A 203 -7.97 1.77 0.34
C TYR A 203 -9.08 1.17 1.19
N GLN A 204 -9.44 -0.09 0.93
CA GLN A 204 -10.44 -0.81 1.71
C GLN A 204 -9.99 -0.92 3.17
N LEU A 205 -8.73 -1.29 3.43
CA LEU A 205 -8.19 -1.35 4.79
C LEU A 205 -8.30 -0.01 5.51
N ILE A 206 -7.85 1.08 4.89
CA ILE A 206 -7.89 2.42 5.50
C ILE A 206 -9.35 2.88 5.71
N SER A 207 -10.22 2.70 4.72
CA SER A 207 -11.62 3.07 4.78
C SER A 207 -12.36 2.31 5.88
N ASP A 208 -12.30 0.99 5.84
CA ASP A 208 -13.21 0.15 6.61
C ASP A 208 -12.73 -0.03 8.05
N LEU A 209 -11.43 -0.30 8.24
CA LEU A 209 -10.86 -0.57 9.56
C LEU A 209 -10.42 0.71 10.25
N TYR A 210 -9.50 1.46 9.65
CA TYR A 210 -8.89 2.60 10.32
C TYR A 210 -9.90 3.74 10.50
N ILE A 211 -10.58 4.15 9.43
CA ILE A 211 -11.58 5.22 9.49
C ILE A 211 -12.89 4.68 10.07
N GLY A 212 -13.45 3.62 9.47
CA GLY A 212 -14.79 3.13 9.78
C GLY A 212 -14.92 2.53 11.18
N ALA A 213 -14.05 1.58 11.52
CA ALA A 213 -14.14 0.86 12.79
C ALA A 213 -13.41 1.58 13.94
N TRP A 214 -12.26 2.21 13.67
CA TRP A 214 -11.42 2.82 14.71
C TRP A 214 -11.50 4.34 14.80
N GLY A 215 -12.12 5.02 13.82
CA GLY A 215 -12.22 6.48 13.81
C GLY A 215 -10.90 7.22 13.57
N LEU A 216 -9.85 6.52 13.14
CA LEU A 216 -8.53 7.08 12.86
C LEU A 216 -8.52 7.68 11.47
N THR A 217 -8.43 9.01 11.40
CA THR A 217 -8.60 9.77 10.15
C THR A 217 -7.38 10.56 9.75
N THR A 218 -6.42 10.76 10.65
CA THR A 218 -5.19 11.50 10.36
C THR A 218 -4.00 10.56 10.30
N VAL A 219 -2.96 10.98 9.57
CA VAL A 219 -1.70 10.24 9.47
C VAL A 219 -1.07 9.99 10.86
N ASP A 220 -1.13 10.97 11.77
CA ASP A 220 -0.62 10.85 13.14
C ASP A 220 -1.37 9.80 13.97
N ALA A 221 -2.64 9.54 13.66
CA ALA A 221 -3.45 8.54 14.34
C ALA A 221 -3.29 7.14 13.71
N ILE A 222 -3.24 7.08 12.38
CA ILE A 222 -3.18 5.83 11.61
C ILE A 222 -1.81 5.15 11.75
N ILE A 223 -0.72 5.88 11.50
CA ILE A 223 0.62 5.28 11.37
C ILE A 223 1.11 4.56 12.63
N PRO A 224 0.94 5.10 13.85
CA PRO A 224 1.37 4.39 15.05
C PRO A 224 0.69 3.04 15.26
N VAL A 225 -0.51 2.84 14.69
CA VAL A 225 -1.23 1.56 14.70
C VAL A 225 -0.87 0.70 13.49
N TYR A 226 -0.65 1.31 12.33
CA TYR A 226 -0.26 0.63 11.09
C TYR A 226 1.14 0.01 11.15
N ALA A 227 2.11 0.77 11.67
CA ALA A 227 3.51 0.40 11.76
C ALA A 227 4.05 0.75 13.16
N PRO A 228 3.63 0.02 14.22
CA PRO A 228 4.00 0.33 15.59
C PRO A 228 5.49 0.08 15.84
N SER A 229 6.06 0.79 16.83
CA SER A 229 7.46 0.60 17.24
C SER A 229 7.73 -0.77 17.86
N SER A 230 6.71 -1.45 18.39
CA SER A 230 6.80 -2.84 18.90
C SER A 230 7.31 -3.82 17.85
N ASP A 231 7.06 -3.51 16.57
CA ASP A 231 7.42 -4.34 15.42
C ASP A 231 8.76 -3.88 14.80
N GLY A 232 9.51 -3.01 15.51
CA GLY A 232 10.80 -2.49 15.05
C GLY A 232 10.70 -1.30 14.08
N ASN A 233 9.52 -0.71 13.92
CA ASN A 233 9.31 0.45 13.06
C ASN A 233 9.69 1.78 13.75
N ASN A 234 9.77 2.86 12.96
CA ASN A 234 9.86 4.23 13.43
C ASN A 234 8.60 5.03 13.04
N PRO A 235 7.51 4.96 13.84
CA PRO A 235 6.26 5.65 13.52
C PRO A 235 6.44 7.16 13.31
N THR A 236 7.24 7.82 14.15
CA THR A 236 7.51 9.26 14.03
C THR A 236 8.20 9.60 12.70
N GLY A 237 9.19 8.81 12.30
CA GLY A 237 9.87 8.96 11.01
C GLY A 237 8.95 8.70 9.82
N TYR A 238 8.05 7.72 9.95
CA TYR A 238 7.04 7.42 8.94
C TYR A 238 6.06 8.59 8.79
N VAL A 239 5.45 9.08 9.88
CA VAL A 239 4.59 10.27 9.87
C VAL A 239 5.28 11.45 9.20
N ALA A 240 6.52 11.76 9.60
CA ALA A 240 7.28 12.86 9.01
C ALA A 240 7.50 12.68 7.50
N THR A 241 7.78 11.45 7.06
CA THR A 241 7.96 11.12 5.63
C THR A 241 6.68 11.33 4.84
N VAL A 242 5.56 10.79 5.32
CA VAL A 242 4.26 10.93 4.63
C VAL A 242 3.85 12.39 4.57
N LYS A 243 3.95 13.14 5.68
CA LYS A 243 3.65 14.57 5.70
C LYS A 243 4.50 15.36 4.72
N LYS A 244 5.80 15.07 4.65
CA LYS A 244 6.71 15.72 3.71
C LYS A 244 6.33 15.45 2.25
N LEU A 245 6.06 14.20 1.90
CA LEU A 245 5.68 13.81 0.53
C LEU A 245 4.36 14.47 0.12
N VAL A 246 3.32 14.30 0.92
CA VAL A 246 1.99 14.87 0.66
C VAL A 246 2.04 16.40 0.60
N GLY A 247 2.72 17.03 1.57
CA GLY A 247 2.90 18.48 1.58
C GLY A 247 3.64 18.99 0.34
N GLY A 248 4.59 18.23 -0.19
CA GLY A 248 5.34 18.58 -1.40
C GLY A 248 4.54 18.50 -2.70
N TRP A 249 3.44 17.75 -2.73
CA TRP A 249 2.58 17.64 -3.92
C TRP A 249 1.37 18.57 -3.89
N ARG A 250 0.98 19.03 -2.70
CA ARG A 250 -0.14 19.96 -2.50
C ARG A 250 0.23 21.44 -2.68
N ALA A 251 1.53 21.74 -2.70
CA ALA A 251 2.07 23.09 -2.77
C ALA A 251 1.98 23.71 -4.17
#